data_AF-A0A2G9NFB9-F1
#
_entry.id   AF-A0A2G9NFB9-F1
#
_cell.length_a   1.000
_cell.length_b   1.000
_cell.length_c   1.000
_cell.angle_alpha   90.00
_cell.angle_beta   90.00
_cell.angle_gamma   90.00
#
_symmetry.space_group_name_H-M   'P 1'
#
loop_
_entity.id
_entity.type
_entity.pdbx_description
1 polymer ?
#
loop_
_entity_poly.entity_id
_entity_poly.type
_entity_poly.pdbx_seq_one_letter_code
_entity_poly.pdbx_strand_id
1 'polypeptide(L)'
;MKTYYPPRGLRKYYFGKFYLILFLIMVVCLILLLVIYFDEIKLFAKSKGIFKDKLKKCNERWNCDDWGACSLSFQNRTCQDLNACGTSLYEPPKQRSCINKA
;
A
#
# COMPACT_ATOMS: atom_id res chain seq x y z
N MET A 1 -38.80 -7.33 72.01
CA MET A 1 -37.86 -6.84 70.98
C MET A 1 -38.19 -7.52 69.65
N LYS A 2 -38.61 -6.79 68.62
CA LYS A 2 -38.88 -7.35 67.29
C LYS A 2 -37.55 -7.42 66.53
N THR A 3 -37.11 -8.62 66.19
CA THR A 3 -35.93 -8.87 65.36
C THR A 3 -36.25 -8.53 63.91
N TYR A 4 -35.60 -7.51 63.36
CA TYR A 4 -35.75 -7.09 61.98
C TYR A 4 -34.92 -8.01 61.08
N TYR A 5 -35.55 -9.03 60.50
CA TYR A 5 -34.90 -9.87 59.50
C TYR A 5 -35.00 -9.20 58.11
N PRO A 6 -33.88 -9.00 57.39
CA PRO A 6 -33.93 -8.44 56.06
C PRO A 6 -34.64 -9.40 55.08
N PRO A 7 -35.42 -8.89 54.10
CA PRO A 7 -36.15 -9.73 53.16
C PRO A 7 -35.20 -10.61 52.33
N ARG A 8 -35.50 -11.91 52.22
CA ARG A 8 -34.71 -12.93 51.49
C ARG A 8 -34.53 -12.66 49.98
N GLY A 9 -35.10 -11.60 49.43
CA GLY A 9 -35.08 -11.26 48.00
C GLY A 9 -34.00 -10.26 47.54
N LEU A 10 -33.48 -9.41 48.43
CA LEU A 10 -32.56 -8.32 48.03
C LEU A 10 -31.19 -8.82 47.56
N ARG A 11 -30.71 -9.94 48.10
CA ARG A 11 -29.37 -10.49 47.79
C ARG A 11 -29.24 -10.98 46.34
N LYS A 12 -30.31 -11.56 45.77
CA LYS A 12 -30.32 -12.04 44.36
C LYS A 12 -30.37 -10.88 43.37
N TYR A 13 -31.03 -9.77 43.74
CA TYR A 13 -31.17 -8.59 42.89
C TYR A 13 -29.85 -7.81 42.74
N TYR A 14 -29.13 -7.57 43.84
CA TYR A 14 -27.81 -6.92 43.79
C TYR A 14 -26.75 -7.79 43.12
N PHE A 15 -26.82 -9.12 43.27
CA PHE A 15 -25.93 -10.04 42.58
C PHE A 15 -26.16 -10.01 41.06
N GLY A 16 -27.41 -10.07 40.60
CA GLY A 16 -27.73 -9.97 39.16
C GLY A 16 -27.35 -8.64 38.52
N LYS A 17 -27.57 -7.51 39.22
CA LYS A 17 -27.17 -6.18 38.72
C LYS A 17 -25.66 -6.01 38.65
N PHE A 18 -24.92 -6.54 39.61
CA PHE A 18 -23.46 -6.51 39.59
C PHE A 18 -22.89 -7.31 38.40
N TYR A 19 -23.44 -8.50 38.15
CA TYR A 19 -23.07 -9.31 36.97
C TYR A 19 -23.44 -8.60 35.66
N LEU A 20 -24.59 -7.92 35.60
CA LEU A 20 -24.97 -7.13 34.42
C LEU A 20 -23.99 -5.97 34.18
N ILE A 21 -23.58 -5.25 35.24
CA ILE A 21 -22.61 -4.16 35.14
C ILE A 21 -21.24 -4.69 34.71
N LEU A 22 -20.76 -5.77 35.31
CA LEU A 22 -19.51 -6.42 34.90
C LEU A 22 -19.56 -6.92 33.46
N PHE A 23 -20.68 -7.51 33.04
CA PHE A 23 -20.89 -7.95 31.66
C PHE A 23 -20.86 -6.77 30.68
N LEU A 24 -21.53 -5.66 31.00
CA LEU A 24 -21.50 -4.43 30.20
C LEU A 24 -20.08 -3.85 30.14
N ILE A 25 -19.34 -3.83 31.24
CA ILE A 25 -17.94 -3.39 31.27
C ILE A 25 -17.08 -4.29 30.37
N MET A 26 -17.24 -5.61 30.46
CA MET A 26 -16.51 -6.55 29.62
C MET A 26 -16.83 -6.36 28.13
N VAL A 27 -18.10 -6.16 27.78
CA VAL A 27 -18.53 -5.89 26.39
C VAL A 27 -17.95 -4.57 25.89
N VAL A 28 -17.99 -3.50 26.69
CA VAL A 28 -17.39 -2.19 26.33
C VAL A 28 -15.87 -2.32 26.14
N CYS A 29 -15.17 -3.02 27.04
CA CYS A 29 -13.74 -3.28 26.91
C CYS A 29 -13.42 -4.05 25.61
N LEU A 30 -14.19 -5.08 25.28
CA LEU A 30 -14.01 -5.82 24.02
C LEU A 30 -14.23 -4.94 22.80
N ILE A 31 -15.25 -4.09 22.81
CA ILE A 31 -15.51 -3.13 21.72
C ILE A 31 -14.35 -2.15 21.59
N LEU A 32 -13.84 -1.60 22.69
CA LEU A 32 -12.71 -0.68 22.68
C LEU A 32 -11.42 -1.36 22.16
N LEU A 33 -11.15 -2.59 22.59
CA LEU A 33 -10.02 -3.38 22.08
C LEU A 33 -10.14 -3.66 20.59
N LEU A 34 -11.36 -3.97 20.10
CA LEU A 34 -11.62 -4.15 18.68
C LEU A 34 -11.41 -2.85 17.90
N VAL A 35 -11.92 -1.72 18.38
CA VAL A 35 -11.76 -0.41 17.72
C VAL A 35 -10.28 -0.04 17.61
N ILE A 36 -9.52 -0.18 18.71
CA ILE A 36 -8.07 0.08 18.73
C ILE A 36 -7.34 -0.84 17.74
N TYR A 37 -7.69 -2.13 17.72
CA TYR A 37 -7.13 -3.09 16.77
C TYR A 37 -7.45 -2.74 15.31
N PHE A 38 -8.68 -2.31 15.02
CA PHE A 38 -9.09 -1.89 13.68
C PHE A 38 -8.37 -0.62 13.20
N ASP A 39 -8.00 0.30 14.09
CA ASP A 39 -7.31 1.54 13.72
C ASP A 39 -5.83 1.30 13.34
N GLU A 40 -5.13 0.40 14.03
CA GLU A 40 -3.76 -0.02 13.66
C GLU A 40 -3.71 -0.67 12.26
N ILE A 41 -4.75 -1.44 11.90
CA ILE A 41 -4.86 -2.08 10.57
C ILE A 41 -5.03 -1.04 9.45
N LYS A 42 -5.74 0.07 9.69
CA LYS A 42 -5.93 1.14 8.69
C LYS A 42 -4.61 1.85 8.36
N LEU A 43 -3.71 2.00 9.34
CA LEU A 43 -2.40 2.61 9.13
C LEU A 43 -1.54 1.78 8.16
N PHE A 44 -1.62 0.45 8.27
CA PHE A 44 -0.94 -0.48 7.37
C PHE A 44 -1.56 -0.50 5.95
N ALA A 45 -2.87 -0.31 5.83
CA ALA A 45 -3.51 -0.16 4.52
C ALA A 45 -3.07 1.13 3.80
N LYS A 46 -2.80 2.20 4.55
CA LYS A 46 -2.32 3.48 4.00
C LYS A 46 -0.89 3.39 3.47
N SER A 47 0.00 2.62 4.11
CA SER A 47 1.40 2.47 3.68
C SER A 47 1.54 1.75 2.33
N LYS A 48 0.65 0.79 2.04
CA LYS A 48 0.60 0.09 0.74
C LYS A 48 0.17 0.99 -0.43
N GLY A 49 -0.60 2.05 -0.17
CA GLY A 49 -0.99 3.02 -1.19
C GLY A 49 0.17 3.89 -1.68
N ILE A 50 1.14 4.19 -0.81
CA ILE A 50 2.25 5.11 -1.10
C ILE A 50 3.29 4.50 -2.05
N PHE A 51 3.46 3.18 -2.05
CA PHE A 51 4.41 2.52 -2.96
C PHE A 51 3.84 2.29 -4.37
N LYS A 52 2.52 2.42 -4.56
CA LYS A 52 1.87 2.23 -5.86
C LYS A 52 2.25 3.33 -6.86
N ASP A 53 2.53 4.53 -6.36
CA ASP A 53 2.81 5.69 -7.21
C ASP A 53 4.29 5.84 -7.57
N LYS A 54 5.20 5.18 -6.83
CA LYS A 54 6.63 5.21 -7.13
C LYS A 54 7.04 4.22 -8.22
N LEU A 55 6.23 3.19 -8.48
CA LEU A 55 6.39 2.29 -9.62
C LEU A 55 5.29 2.57 -10.65
N LYS A 56 5.10 3.84 -11.03
CA LYS A 56 4.44 4.11 -12.31
C LYS A 56 5.37 3.55 -13.38
N LYS A 57 5.07 2.34 -13.87
CA LYS A 57 5.82 1.68 -14.93
C LYS A 57 5.87 2.63 -16.12
N CYS A 58 7.00 3.31 -16.28
CA CYS A 58 7.21 4.18 -17.42
C CYS A 58 7.40 3.27 -18.62
N ASN A 59 6.53 3.43 -19.63
CA ASN A 59 6.69 2.70 -20.87
C ASN A 59 7.66 3.49 -21.73
N GLU A 60 8.89 3.00 -21.87
CA GLU A 60 9.89 3.65 -22.70
C GLU A 60 9.41 3.72 -24.15
N ARG A 61 9.41 4.94 -24.72
CA ARG A 61 9.04 5.16 -26.11
C ARG A 61 10.15 5.93 -26.78
N TRP A 62 10.92 5.24 -27.60
CA TRP A 62 12.07 5.82 -28.27
C TRP A 62 11.71 6.24 -29.69
N ASN A 63 12.10 7.45 -30.06
CA ASN A 63 12.13 7.91 -31.44
C ASN A 63 13.58 8.04 -31.87
N CYS A 64 13.98 7.35 -32.93
CA CYS A 64 15.36 7.40 -33.42
C CYS A 64 15.38 7.98 -34.83
N ASP A 65 16.38 8.81 -35.08
CA ASP A 65 16.67 9.32 -36.41
C ASP A 65 17.17 8.20 -37.33
N ASP A 66 17.20 8.49 -38.62
CA ASP A 66 17.87 7.66 -39.60
C ASP A 66 19.36 7.48 -39.26
N TRP A 67 19.92 6.35 -39.69
CA TRP A 67 21.34 6.12 -39.55
C TRP A 67 22.14 7.13 -40.36
N GLY A 68 23.09 7.79 -39.71
CA GLY A 68 24.00 8.73 -40.35
C GLY A 68 24.92 8.06 -41.38
N ALA A 69 25.73 8.88 -42.04
CA ALA A 69 26.72 8.41 -42.99
C ALA A 69 27.65 7.36 -42.37
N CYS A 70 28.07 6.41 -43.19
CA CYS A 70 29.10 5.46 -42.79
C CYS A 70 30.44 6.19 -42.66
N SER A 71 31.02 6.21 -41.46
CA SER A 71 32.36 6.74 -41.21
C SER A 71 33.16 5.71 -40.42
N LEU A 72 34.39 5.42 -40.84
CA LEU A 72 35.26 4.43 -40.19
C LEU A 72 34.58 3.07 -39.96
N SER A 73 33.76 2.61 -40.92
CA SER A 73 32.97 1.36 -40.85
C SER A 73 31.82 1.34 -39.82
N PHE A 74 31.47 2.48 -39.24
CA PHE A 74 30.33 2.62 -38.34
C PHE A 74 29.34 3.70 -38.79
N GLN A 75 28.07 3.51 -38.43
CA GLN A 75 27.03 4.53 -38.52
C GLN A 75 26.52 4.81 -37.12
N ASN A 76 26.23 6.08 -36.85
CA ASN A 76 25.62 6.54 -35.62
C ASN A 76 24.23 7.09 -35.90
N ARG A 77 23.34 7.02 -34.90
CA ARG A 77 22.04 7.69 -34.90
C ARG A 77 21.74 8.23 -33.51
N THR A 78 20.83 9.19 -33.45
CA THR A 78 20.31 9.74 -32.19
C THR A 78 18.98 9.07 -31.88
N CYS A 79 18.74 8.76 -30.61
CA CYS A 79 17.47 8.27 -30.10
C CYS A 79 17.02 9.16 -28.93
N GLN A 80 15.77 9.62 -28.98
CA GLN A 80 15.15 10.44 -27.94
C GLN A 80 14.08 9.62 -27.21
N ASP A 81 14.15 9.65 -25.89
CA ASP A 81 13.08 9.13 -25.03
C ASP A 81 11.92 10.14 -25.03
N LEU A 82 10.84 9.79 -25.72
CA LEU A 82 9.64 10.63 -25.84
C LEU A 82 8.87 10.75 -24.53
N ASN A 83 9.03 9.79 -23.63
CA ASN A 83 8.28 9.76 -22.37
C ASN A 83 9.13 10.23 -21.18
N ALA A 84 10.38 10.61 -21.41
CA ALA A 84 11.32 11.08 -20.39
C ALA A 84 11.36 10.16 -19.15
N CYS A 85 11.32 8.84 -19.40
CA CYS A 85 11.37 7.80 -18.39
C CYS A 85 12.70 7.81 -17.63
N GLY A 86 13.79 8.23 -18.29
CA GLY A 86 15.12 8.26 -17.69
C GLY A 86 15.71 6.87 -17.44
N THR A 87 15.13 5.85 -18.07
CA THR A 87 15.58 4.46 -18.05
C THR A 87 16.07 4.08 -19.45
N SER A 88 16.94 3.08 -19.54
CA SER A 88 17.54 2.60 -20.80
C SER A 88 17.27 1.11 -21.06
N LEU A 89 16.21 0.55 -20.47
CA LEU A 89 15.93 -0.88 -20.52
C LEU A 89 15.57 -1.35 -21.94
N TYR A 90 14.89 -0.50 -22.70
CA TYR A 90 14.45 -0.75 -24.07
C TYR A 90 15.05 0.28 -25.06
N GLU A 91 16.13 0.95 -24.67
CA GLU A 91 16.82 1.90 -25.54
C GLU A 91 17.39 1.19 -26.79
N PRO A 92 17.04 1.64 -28.01
CA PRO A 92 17.60 1.08 -29.23
C PRO A 92 19.09 1.39 -29.38
N PRO A 93 19.86 0.54 -30.11
CA PRO A 93 21.29 0.80 -30.33
C PRO A 93 21.51 2.09 -31.13
N LYS A 94 22.47 2.90 -30.70
CA LYS A 94 22.84 4.19 -31.32
C LYS A 94 24.03 4.10 -32.27
N GLN A 95 24.72 2.97 -32.30
CA GLN A 95 25.84 2.68 -33.19
C GLN A 95 25.64 1.30 -33.84
N ARG A 96 26.01 1.18 -35.11
CA ARG A 96 26.09 -0.11 -35.81
C ARG A 96 27.23 -0.11 -36.82
N SER A 97 27.70 -1.29 -37.20
CA SER A 97 28.60 -1.45 -38.35
C SER A 97 27.87 -1.09 -39.64
N CYS A 98 28.60 -0.55 -40.61
CA CYS A 98 28.03 -0.24 -41.91
C CYS A 98 27.65 -1.52 -42.65
N ILE A 99 26.44 -1.53 -43.18
CA ILE A 99 26.01 -2.55 -44.12
C ILE A 99 26.43 -2.02 -45.49
N ASN A 100 27.50 -2.56 -46.08
CA ASN A 100 27.78 -2.31 -47.48
C ASN A 100 26.55 -2.79 -48.24
N LYS A 101 25.75 -1.86 -48.77
CA LYS A 101 24.74 -2.21 -49.76
C LYS A 101 25.52 -2.66 -50.99
N ALA A 102 25.63 -3.98 -51.15
CA ALA A 102 26.10 -4.60 -52.38
C ALA A 102 25.16 -4.24 -53.54
#